data_AF-G9HW32-F1
#
_entry.id   AF-G9HW32-F1
#
_cell.length_a   1.000
_cell.length_b   1.000
_cell.length_c   1.000
_cell.angle_alpha   90.00
_cell.angle_beta   90.00
_cell.angle_gamma   90.00
#
_symmetry.space_group_name_H-M   'P 1'
#
loop_
_entity.id
_entity.type
_entity.pdbx_description
1 polymer ?
#
loop_
_entity_poly.entity_id
_entity_poly.type
_entity_poly.pdbx_seq_one_letter_code
_entity_poly.pdbx_strand_id
1 'polypeptide(L)'
;SHSMRYFSTSVSRPGRGEPRFIAVGYVDDTQFVRFDSDAASQRMEPRAPWIEQEGPEYWDEETGKVKAHSQTDRENLRIALRYYNQSEAGSHTLQMMFGCDVGSDGRFLRGYHQYAYDGKDYIALKEDLRSWTAADMAAQITKRKWEAAYVAEQQRAYLEGTCVDGLRRYLENGKETLQRT
;
A
#
# COMPACT_ATOMS: atom_id res chain seq x y z
N SER A 1 -16.36 0.66 14.65
CA SER A 1 -15.82 0.43 13.29
C SER A 1 -14.32 0.47 13.39
N HIS A 2 -13.63 -0.24 12.51
CA HIS A 2 -12.18 -0.29 12.50
C HIS A 2 -11.66 -0.19 11.08
N SER A 3 -10.38 0.09 10.94
CA SER A 3 -9.74 0.25 9.64
C SER A 3 -8.32 -0.30 9.62
N MET A 4 -7.87 -0.74 8.45
CA MET A 4 -6.48 -1.08 8.20
C MET A 4 -6.00 -0.31 6.98
N ARG A 5 -4.89 0.41 7.12
CA ARG A 5 -4.29 1.20 6.02
C ARG A 5 -2.81 0.93 5.92
N TYR A 6 -2.37 0.66 4.71
CA TYR A 6 -0.96 0.62 4.34
C TYR A 6 -0.62 1.81 3.46
N PHE A 7 0.56 2.37 3.69
CA PHE A 7 1.11 3.45 2.91
C PHE A 7 2.50 3.05 2.44
N SER A 8 2.78 3.22 1.15
CA SER A 8 4.14 3.13 0.62
C SER A 8 4.58 4.47 0.04
N THR A 9 5.89 4.71 0.08
CA THR A 9 6.53 5.86 -0.57
C THR A 9 7.84 5.39 -1.19
N SER A 10 7.97 5.59 -2.49
CA SER A 10 9.17 5.31 -3.27
C SER A 10 9.73 6.63 -3.80
N VAL A 11 10.95 6.97 -3.42
CA VAL A 11 11.62 8.22 -3.82
C VAL A 11 12.80 7.89 -4.72
N SER A 12 12.78 8.33 -5.97
CA SER A 12 13.91 8.14 -6.89
C SER A 12 15.11 8.99 -6.45
N ARG A 13 16.32 8.45 -6.61
CA ARG A 13 17.55 9.09 -6.15
C ARG A 13 18.59 9.15 -7.30
N PRO A 14 18.42 10.09 -8.26
CA PRO A 14 19.34 10.24 -9.38
C PRO A 14 20.81 10.30 -8.92
N GLY A 15 21.66 9.44 -9.51
CA GLY A 15 23.08 9.34 -9.17
C GLY A 15 23.42 8.76 -7.79
N ARG A 16 22.44 8.28 -7.02
CA ARG A 16 22.64 7.72 -5.67
C ARG A 16 22.08 6.29 -5.50
N GLY A 17 21.89 5.59 -6.61
CA GLY A 17 21.45 4.19 -6.64
C GLY A 17 19.93 4.02 -6.77
N GLU A 18 19.43 2.92 -6.20
CA GLU A 18 18.01 2.53 -6.28
C GLU A 18 17.10 3.50 -5.51
N PRO A 19 15.83 3.66 -5.91
CA PRO A 19 14.84 4.43 -5.15
C PRO A 19 14.79 3.99 -3.68
N ARG A 20 14.63 4.94 -2.76
CA ARG A 20 14.34 4.60 -1.36
C ARG A 20 12.88 4.22 -1.27
N PHE A 21 12.59 3.05 -0.71
CA PHE A 21 11.24 2.56 -0.50
C PHE A 21 10.95 2.41 1.00
N ILE A 22 9.87 3.04 1.44
CA ILE A 22 9.35 2.92 2.81
C ILE A 22 7.91 2.43 2.72
N ALA A 23 7.54 1.46 3.54
CA ALA A 23 6.15 1.06 3.74
C ALA A 23 5.80 1.05 5.22
N VAL A 24 4.57 1.45 5.54
CA VAL A 24 4.04 1.46 6.91
C VAL A 24 2.60 0.95 6.91
N GLY A 25 2.22 0.24 7.96
CA GLY A 25 0.86 -0.25 8.16
C GLY A 25 0.27 0.25 9.46
N TYR A 26 -1.01 0.60 9.43
CA TYR A 26 -1.81 1.06 10.55
C TYR A 26 -3.06 0.21 10.71
N VAL A 27 -3.38 -0.12 11.97
CA VAL A 27 -4.72 -0.54 12.38
C VAL A 27 -5.29 0.60 13.19
N ASP A 28 -6.41 1.16 12.72
CA ASP A 28 -6.92 2.45 13.15
C ASP A 28 -5.80 3.50 13.12
N ASP A 29 -5.51 4.15 14.24
CA ASP A 29 -4.46 5.16 14.35
C ASP A 29 -3.14 4.60 14.90
N THR A 30 -3.03 3.28 15.07
CA THR A 30 -1.84 2.63 15.63
C THR A 30 -0.97 2.01 14.54
N GLN A 31 0.26 2.52 14.39
CA GLN A 31 1.23 1.91 13.49
C GLN A 31 1.65 0.53 14.02
N PHE A 32 1.53 -0.51 13.21
CA PHE A 32 1.88 -1.87 13.63
C PHE A 32 3.03 -2.49 12.84
N VAL A 33 3.30 -2.02 11.62
CA VAL A 33 4.44 -2.50 10.83
C VAL A 33 5.16 -1.37 10.10
N ARG A 34 6.46 -1.61 9.83
CA ARG A 34 7.30 -0.74 9.01
C ARG A 34 8.33 -1.54 8.21
N PHE A 35 8.57 -1.10 6.99
CA PHE A 35 9.71 -1.50 6.17
C PHE A 35 10.48 -0.26 5.69
N ASP A 36 11.80 -0.35 5.60
CA ASP A 36 12.67 0.68 5.02
C ASP A 36 13.76 -0.01 4.19
N SER A 37 13.85 0.31 2.90
CA SER A 37 14.84 -0.28 1.99
C SER A 37 16.28 0.07 2.35
N ASP A 38 16.48 1.17 3.09
CA ASP A 38 17.81 1.61 3.52
C ASP A 38 18.21 1.00 4.88
N ALA A 39 17.31 0.28 5.56
CA ALA A 39 17.64 -0.40 6.80
C ALA A 39 18.55 -1.61 6.53
N ALA A 40 19.48 -1.90 7.45
CA ALA A 40 20.40 -3.03 7.31
C ALA A 40 19.68 -4.40 7.29
N SER A 41 18.57 -4.52 8.02
CA SER A 41 17.75 -5.74 8.05
C SER A 41 17.05 -5.97 6.70
N GLN A 42 16.56 -4.91 6.06
CA GLN A 42 15.62 -4.97 4.94
C GLN A 42 14.52 -6.02 5.16
N ARG A 43 13.91 -6.02 6.36
CA ARG A 43 12.79 -6.89 6.75
C ARG A 43 11.59 -6.03 7.15
N MET A 44 10.40 -6.62 7.11
CA MET A 44 9.23 -6.03 7.76
C MET A 44 9.45 -6.11 9.27
N GLU A 45 9.27 -5.00 9.96
CA GLU A 45 9.53 -4.87 11.40
C GLU A 45 8.24 -4.53 12.16
N PRO A 46 8.03 -5.11 13.35
CA PRO A 46 6.91 -4.75 14.22
C PRO A 46 7.06 -3.33 14.75
N ARG A 47 5.93 -2.68 14.97
CA ARG A 47 5.82 -1.33 15.57
C ARG A 47 4.79 -1.26 16.70
N ALA A 48 4.15 -2.38 17.04
CA ALA A 48 3.27 -2.51 18.19
C ALA A 48 3.48 -3.87 18.88
N PRO A 49 3.39 -3.96 20.22
CA PRO A 49 3.66 -5.22 20.94
C PRO A 49 2.77 -6.39 20.52
N TRP A 50 1.50 -6.12 20.20
CA TRP A 50 0.52 -7.15 19.84
C TRP A 50 0.79 -7.81 18.48
N ILE A 51 1.61 -7.22 17.60
CA ILE A 51 2.00 -7.88 16.35
C ILE A 51 3.24 -8.77 16.55
N GLU A 52 4.02 -8.57 17.61
CA GLU A 52 5.24 -9.36 17.87
C GLU A 52 4.95 -10.85 18.16
N GLN A 53 3.71 -11.19 18.52
CA GLN A 53 3.26 -12.57 18.70
C GLN A 53 3.14 -13.34 17.38
N GLU A 54 3.20 -12.67 16.24
CA GLU A 54 3.20 -13.31 14.93
C GLU A 54 4.46 -14.16 14.71
N GLY A 55 4.27 -15.35 14.12
CA GLY A 55 5.33 -16.32 13.89
C GLY A 55 6.33 -15.90 12.80
N PRO A 56 7.49 -16.58 12.70
CA PRO A 56 8.51 -16.27 11.70
C PRO A 56 7.99 -16.37 10.26
N GLU A 57 7.07 -17.29 9.97
CA GLU A 57 6.48 -17.46 8.64
C GLU A 57 5.71 -16.21 8.18
N TYR A 58 4.99 -15.57 9.10
CA TYR A 58 4.30 -14.30 8.82
C TYR A 58 5.30 -13.21 8.44
N TRP A 59 6.38 -13.06 9.22
CA TRP A 59 7.39 -12.04 8.96
C TRP A 59 8.17 -12.28 7.67
N ASP A 60 8.45 -13.53 7.32
CA ASP A 60 9.06 -13.91 6.05
C ASP A 60 8.13 -13.60 4.87
N GLU A 61 6.84 -13.94 4.98
CA GLU A 61 5.83 -13.67 3.96
C GLU A 61 5.66 -12.16 3.72
N GLU A 62 5.45 -11.38 4.80
CA GLU A 62 5.28 -9.92 4.70
C GLU A 62 6.56 -9.23 4.18
N THR A 63 7.74 -9.73 4.55
CA THR A 63 9.01 -9.27 3.99
C THR A 63 9.10 -9.57 2.49
N GLY A 64 8.65 -10.76 2.05
CA GLY A 64 8.61 -11.12 0.63
C GLY A 64 7.68 -10.21 -0.17
N LYS A 65 6.45 -9.99 0.32
CA LYS A 65 5.46 -9.12 -0.31
C LYS A 65 5.96 -7.68 -0.44
N VAL A 66 6.49 -7.09 0.63
CA VAL A 66 6.95 -5.70 0.61
C VAL A 66 8.17 -5.51 -0.29
N LYS A 67 9.05 -6.51 -0.40
CA LYS A 67 10.16 -6.49 -1.35
C LYS A 67 9.65 -6.56 -2.79
N ALA A 68 8.71 -7.45 -3.11
CA ALA A 68 8.10 -7.50 -4.43
C ALA A 68 7.43 -6.16 -4.80
N HIS A 69 6.69 -5.58 -3.85
CA HIS A 69 6.08 -4.26 -4.01
C HIS A 69 7.13 -3.17 -4.31
N SER A 70 8.24 -3.15 -3.58
CA SER A 70 9.32 -2.17 -3.81
C SER A 70 9.89 -2.24 -5.23
N GLN A 71 9.95 -3.45 -5.82
CA GLN A 71 10.40 -3.64 -7.21
C GLN A 71 9.36 -3.12 -8.20
N THR A 72 8.07 -3.39 -7.97
CA THR A 72 6.98 -2.84 -8.76
C THR A 72 6.97 -1.30 -8.73
N ASP A 73 7.12 -0.68 -7.56
CA ASP A 73 7.15 0.79 -7.44
C ASP A 73 8.38 1.40 -8.12
N ARG A 74 9.52 0.71 -8.11
CA ARG A 74 10.70 1.11 -8.89
C ARG A 74 10.41 1.13 -10.39
N GLU A 75 9.75 0.10 -10.92
CA GLU A 75 9.37 0.08 -12.34
C GLU A 75 8.32 1.14 -12.67
N ASN A 76 7.35 1.33 -11.78
CA ASN A 76 6.31 2.36 -11.92
C ASN A 76 6.91 3.77 -11.95
N LEU A 77 7.94 4.08 -11.14
CA LEU A 77 8.66 5.34 -11.22
C LEU A 77 9.27 5.58 -12.61
N ARG A 78 9.88 4.56 -13.22
CA ARG A 78 10.44 4.65 -14.59
C ARG A 78 9.34 4.84 -15.64
N ILE A 79 8.19 4.21 -15.45
CA ILE A 79 7.04 4.37 -16.35
C ILE A 79 6.46 5.77 -16.24
N ALA A 80 6.25 6.28 -15.02
CA ALA A 80 5.72 7.62 -14.77
C ALA A 80 6.64 8.69 -15.40
N LEU A 81 7.95 8.58 -15.18
CA LEU A 81 8.94 9.48 -15.77
C LEU A 81 8.77 9.60 -17.31
N ARG A 82 8.56 8.46 -17.99
CA ARG A 82 8.30 8.43 -19.44
C ARG A 82 6.95 9.03 -19.83
N TYR A 83 5.89 8.76 -19.07
CA TYR A 83 4.56 9.30 -19.36
C TYR A 83 4.52 10.83 -19.23
N TYR A 84 5.28 11.39 -18.31
CA TYR A 84 5.37 12.82 -18.09
C TYR A 84 6.51 13.50 -18.87
N ASN A 85 7.29 12.75 -19.67
CA ASN A 85 8.47 13.24 -20.39
C ASN A 85 9.47 13.99 -19.48
N GLN A 86 9.67 13.47 -18.26
CA GLN A 86 10.54 14.08 -17.25
C GLN A 86 12.00 13.59 -17.40
N SER A 87 12.93 14.39 -16.89
CA SER A 87 14.37 14.07 -16.92
C SER A 87 14.75 13.07 -15.83
N GLU A 88 15.65 12.12 -16.15
CA GLU A 88 16.24 11.20 -15.18
C GLU A 88 17.09 11.89 -14.10
N ALA A 89 17.46 13.16 -14.30
CA ALA A 89 18.17 13.96 -13.31
C ALA A 89 17.25 14.45 -12.16
N GLY A 90 15.92 14.40 -12.35
CA GLY A 90 14.93 14.80 -11.35
C GLY A 90 14.67 13.71 -10.31
N SER A 91 14.53 14.10 -9.04
CA SER A 91 14.02 13.22 -7.99
C SER A 91 12.49 13.27 -8.00
N HIS A 92 11.87 12.10 -8.01
CA HIS A 92 10.43 11.90 -8.13
C HIS A 92 9.93 10.97 -7.04
N THR A 93 8.69 11.18 -6.63
CA THR A 93 8.07 10.43 -5.54
C THR A 93 6.80 9.73 -6.03
N LEU A 94 6.72 8.42 -5.82
CA LEU A 94 5.50 7.63 -6.00
C LEU A 94 4.99 7.22 -4.62
N GLN A 95 3.72 7.46 -4.35
CA GLN A 95 3.07 7.07 -3.11
C GLN A 95 1.87 6.19 -3.42
N MET A 96 1.64 5.20 -2.58
CA MET A 96 0.43 4.38 -2.61
C MET A 96 -0.23 4.38 -1.23
N MET A 97 -1.56 4.40 -1.22
CA MET A 97 -2.36 4.06 -0.05
C MET A 97 -3.37 2.99 -0.44
N PHE A 98 -3.45 1.92 0.36
CA PHE A 98 -4.49 0.91 0.22
C PHE A 98 -4.93 0.39 1.58
N GLY A 99 -6.15 -0.12 1.65
CA GLY A 99 -6.71 -0.54 2.93
C GLY A 99 -8.21 -0.76 2.88
N CYS A 100 -8.78 -1.21 4.00
CA CYS A 100 -10.19 -1.48 4.14
C CYS A 100 -10.73 -0.96 5.48
N ASP A 101 -12.00 -0.61 5.50
CA ASP A 101 -12.78 -0.30 6.69
C ASP A 101 -13.78 -1.45 6.95
N VAL A 102 -14.01 -1.75 8.22
CA VAL A 102 -15.06 -2.68 8.67
C VAL A 102 -16.03 -2.01 9.63
N GLY A 103 -17.30 -2.41 9.53
CA GLY A 103 -18.36 -2.04 10.44
C GLY A 103 -18.13 -2.56 11.86
N SER A 104 -18.96 -2.13 12.81
CA SER A 104 -18.95 -2.67 14.19
C SER A 104 -19.31 -4.16 14.25
N ASP A 105 -20.00 -4.68 13.23
CA ASP A 105 -20.29 -6.09 13.03
C ASP A 105 -19.13 -6.85 12.35
N GLY A 106 -18.00 -6.18 12.13
CA GLY A 106 -16.81 -6.73 11.48
C GLY A 106 -16.97 -6.98 9.98
N ARG A 107 -18.08 -6.59 9.34
CA ARG A 107 -18.27 -6.76 7.89
C ARG A 107 -17.58 -5.66 7.10
N PHE A 108 -17.19 -5.99 5.87
CA PHE A 108 -16.61 -5.05 4.93
C PHE A 108 -17.52 -3.82 4.75
N LEU A 109 -16.93 -2.64 4.88
CA LEU A 109 -17.62 -1.36 4.69
C LEU A 109 -17.11 -0.62 3.46
N ARG A 110 -15.78 -0.55 3.30
CA ARG A 110 -15.15 0.23 2.24
C ARG A 110 -13.73 -0.25 1.96
N GLY A 111 -13.29 -0.12 0.71
CA GLY A 111 -11.93 -0.40 0.27
C GLY A 111 -11.28 0.81 -0.38
N TYR A 112 -9.96 0.88 -0.30
CA TYR A 112 -9.15 1.96 -0.85
C TYR A 112 -7.97 1.37 -1.61
N HIS A 113 -7.67 1.95 -2.77
CA HIS A 113 -6.45 1.68 -3.52
C HIS A 113 -6.14 2.90 -4.38
N GLN A 114 -5.12 3.68 -4.00
CA GLN A 114 -4.85 4.99 -4.56
C GLN A 114 -3.36 5.21 -4.73
N TYR A 115 -2.98 5.87 -5.81
CA TYR A 115 -1.62 6.31 -6.08
C TYR A 115 -1.56 7.82 -6.24
N ALA A 116 -0.46 8.39 -5.77
CA ALA A 116 -0.05 9.77 -6.01
C ALA A 116 1.36 9.81 -6.58
N TYR A 117 1.62 10.78 -7.46
CA TYR A 117 2.91 11.01 -8.09
C TYR A 117 3.32 12.48 -7.90
N ASP A 118 4.53 12.70 -7.39
CA ASP A 118 5.07 14.01 -7.02
C ASP A 118 4.10 14.85 -6.16
N GLY A 119 3.45 14.18 -5.20
CA GLY A 119 2.52 14.79 -4.24
C GLY A 119 1.13 15.15 -4.81
N LYS A 120 0.82 14.74 -6.04
CA LYS A 120 -0.48 14.94 -6.69
C LYS A 120 -1.17 13.61 -6.92
N ASP A 121 -2.50 13.60 -6.83
CA ASP A 121 -3.29 12.42 -7.18
C ASP A 121 -2.93 11.93 -8.58
N TYR A 122 -2.81 10.62 -8.75
CA TYR A 122 -2.51 9.98 -10.02
C TYR A 122 -3.69 9.10 -10.47
N ILE A 123 -3.98 8.02 -9.74
CA ILE A 123 -5.10 7.12 -10.04
C ILE A 123 -5.69 6.54 -8.75
N ALA A 124 -7.01 6.43 -8.67
CA ALA A 124 -7.73 5.93 -7.51
C ALA A 124 -8.84 4.94 -7.92
N LEU A 125 -8.93 3.83 -7.20
CA LEU A 125 -10.07 2.91 -7.29
C LEU A 125 -11.30 3.60 -6.69
N LYS A 126 -12.42 3.56 -7.42
CA LYS A 126 -13.69 4.11 -6.93
C LYS A 126 -14.32 3.20 -5.89
N GLU A 127 -15.31 3.76 -5.18
CA GLU A 127 -16.06 3.07 -4.13
C GLU A 127 -16.80 1.84 -4.62
N ASP A 128 -17.11 1.77 -5.92
CA ASP A 128 -17.72 0.61 -6.57
C ASP A 128 -16.78 -0.61 -6.69
N LEU A 129 -15.48 -0.43 -6.38
CA LEU A 129 -14.38 -1.39 -6.52
C LEU A 129 -14.31 -2.05 -7.91
N ARG A 130 -14.76 -1.32 -8.94
CA ARG A 130 -14.87 -1.81 -10.31
C ARG A 130 -14.29 -0.82 -11.31
N SER A 131 -14.35 0.47 -11.01
CA SER A 131 -13.89 1.51 -11.92
C SER A 131 -12.81 2.40 -11.31
N TRP A 132 -12.04 3.07 -12.17
CA TRP A 132 -10.92 3.91 -11.77
C TRP A 132 -11.18 5.38 -12.10
N THR A 133 -10.72 6.26 -11.23
CA THR A 133 -10.58 7.70 -11.45
C THR A 133 -9.12 8.02 -11.74
N ALA A 134 -8.84 8.60 -12.90
CA ALA A 134 -7.50 9.06 -13.28
C ALA A 134 -7.45 10.58 -13.20
N ALA A 135 -6.38 11.13 -12.63
CA ALA A 135 -6.25 12.56 -12.36
C ALA A 135 -5.88 13.38 -13.60
N ASP A 136 -5.11 12.81 -14.53
CA ASP A 136 -4.64 13.49 -15.74
C ASP A 136 -4.48 12.54 -16.94
N MET A 137 -3.99 13.07 -18.06
CA MET A 137 -3.80 12.32 -19.30
C MET A 137 -2.77 11.19 -19.19
N ALA A 138 -1.74 11.31 -18.35
CA ALA A 138 -0.78 10.23 -18.11
C ALA A 138 -1.45 9.10 -17.33
N ALA A 139 -2.20 9.43 -16.28
CA ALA A 139 -2.98 8.46 -15.51
C ALA A 139 -4.06 7.76 -16.34
N GLN A 140 -4.63 8.41 -17.36
CA GLN A 140 -5.55 7.76 -18.31
C GLN A 140 -4.91 6.58 -19.06
N ILE A 141 -3.59 6.63 -19.32
CA ILE A 141 -2.87 5.51 -19.93
C ILE A 141 -2.85 4.31 -18.98
N THR A 142 -2.53 4.53 -17.71
CA THR A 142 -2.57 3.49 -16.67
C THR A 142 -3.98 2.93 -16.51
N LYS A 143 -5.00 3.81 -16.44
CA LYS A 143 -6.40 3.41 -16.31
C LYS A 143 -6.82 2.41 -17.39
N ARG A 144 -6.58 2.73 -18.67
CA ARG A 144 -6.95 1.84 -19.79
C ARG A 144 -6.26 0.48 -19.71
N LYS A 145 -4.98 0.45 -19.32
CA LYS A 145 -4.24 -0.82 -19.12
C LYS A 145 -4.83 -1.65 -17.99
N TRP A 146 -5.15 -1.02 -16.86
CA TRP A 146 -5.71 -1.70 -15.70
C TRP A 146 -7.13 -2.20 -15.92
N GLU A 147 -7.94 -1.45 -16.66
CA GLU A 147 -9.28 -1.88 -17.09
C GLU A 147 -9.19 -3.09 -18.03
N ALA A 148 -8.30 -3.05 -19.02
CA ALA A 148 -8.09 -4.18 -19.94
C ALA A 148 -7.55 -5.44 -19.24
N ALA A 149 -6.80 -5.28 -18.16
CA ALA A 149 -6.24 -6.37 -17.36
C ALA A 149 -7.10 -6.75 -16.14
N TYR A 150 -8.31 -6.18 -16.00
CA TYR A 150 -9.24 -6.46 -14.90
C TYR A 150 -8.61 -6.29 -13.50
N VAL A 151 -7.70 -5.33 -13.34
CA VAL A 151 -6.96 -5.11 -12.09
C VAL A 151 -7.91 -4.78 -10.93
N ALA A 152 -9.02 -4.10 -11.20
CA ALA A 152 -10.03 -3.80 -10.18
C ALA A 152 -10.59 -5.07 -9.52
N GLU A 153 -10.74 -6.18 -10.25
CA GLU A 153 -11.25 -7.43 -9.68
C GLU A 153 -10.27 -8.07 -8.69
N GLN A 154 -8.97 -8.01 -9.00
CA GLN A 154 -7.91 -8.47 -8.11
C GLN A 154 -7.86 -7.61 -6.84
N GLN A 155 -7.93 -6.28 -6.99
CA GLN A 155 -7.95 -5.38 -5.84
C GLN A 155 -9.20 -5.58 -5.00
N ARG A 156 -10.38 -5.76 -5.61
CA ARG A 156 -11.61 -6.06 -4.89
C ARG A 156 -11.49 -7.34 -4.08
N ALA A 157 -10.97 -8.42 -4.67
CA ALA A 157 -10.79 -9.70 -3.97
C ALA A 157 -9.88 -9.56 -2.73
N TYR A 158 -8.79 -8.80 -2.85
CA TYR A 158 -7.93 -8.49 -1.69
C TYR A 158 -8.66 -7.65 -0.63
N LEU A 159 -9.35 -6.59 -1.05
CA LEU A 159 -9.98 -5.61 -0.15
C LEU A 159 -11.18 -6.18 0.60
N GLU A 160 -12.01 -6.99 -0.06
CA GLU A 160 -13.20 -7.62 0.53
C GLU A 160 -12.85 -8.89 1.33
N GLY A 161 -11.74 -9.56 1.00
CA GLY A 161 -11.28 -10.79 1.65
C GLY A 161 -10.08 -10.57 2.56
N THR A 162 -8.87 -10.73 2.01
CA THR A 162 -7.62 -10.74 2.77
C THR A 162 -7.44 -9.54 3.69
N CYS A 163 -7.81 -8.34 3.26
CA CYS A 163 -7.72 -7.15 4.10
C CYS A 163 -8.66 -7.24 5.32
N VAL A 164 -9.91 -7.66 5.12
CA VAL A 164 -10.90 -7.82 6.20
C VAL A 164 -10.47 -8.90 7.18
N ASP A 165 -9.99 -10.04 6.67
CA ASP A 165 -9.52 -11.14 7.51
C ASP A 165 -8.28 -10.74 8.33
N GLY A 166 -7.33 -10.04 7.70
CA GLY A 166 -6.15 -9.49 8.36
C GLY A 166 -6.52 -8.49 9.46
N LEU A 167 -7.42 -7.55 9.17
CA LEU A 167 -7.88 -6.57 10.16
C LEU A 167 -8.57 -7.24 11.35
N ARG A 168 -9.43 -8.24 11.12
CA ARG A 168 -10.07 -9.00 12.21
C ARG A 168 -9.04 -9.71 13.08
N ARG A 169 -8.04 -10.35 12.47
CA ARG A 169 -6.94 -11.00 13.19
C ARG A 169 -6.18 -10.01 14.07
N TYR A 170 -5.79 -8.86 13.51
CA TYR A 170 -5.02 -7.86 14.25
C TYR A 170 -5.82 -7.19 15.37
N LEU A 171 -7.14 -7.01 15.18
CA LEU A 171 -8.03 -6.53 16.23
C LEU A 171 -8.17 -7.51 17.38
N GLU A 172 -8.16 -8.82 17.12
CA GLU A 172 -8.16 -9.84 18.18
C GLU A 172 -6.80 -9.88 18.89
N ASN A 173 -5.69 -9.86 18.14
CA ASN A 173 -4.34 -9.81 18.70
C ASN A 173 -4.14 -8.59 19.61
N GLY A 174 -4.60 -7.42 19.16
CA GLY A 174 -4.42 -6.14 19.84
C GLY A 174 -5.59 -5.74 20.74
N LYS A 175 -6.54 -6.62 21.03
CA LYS A 175 -7.82 -6.31 21.68
C LYS A 175 -7.70 -5.43 22.92
N GLU A 176 -6.75 -5.74 23.81
CA GLU A 176 -6.54 -4.99 25.05
C GLU A 176 -6.04 -3.56 24.85
N THR A 177 -5.47 -3.26 23.67
CA THR A 177 -4.87 -1.95 23.34
C THR A 177 -5.69 -1.18 22.31
N LEU A 178 -6.21 -1.84 21.28
CA LEU A 178 -6.91 -1.24 20.14
C LEU A 178 -8.41 -1.02 20.40
N GLN A 179 -9.02 -1.80 21.29
CA GLN A 179 -10.46 -1.74 21.57
C GLN A 179 -10.77 -1.16 22.96
N ARG A 180 -9.79 -0.53 23.61
CA ARG A 180 -10.04 0.28 24.80
C ARG A 180 -10.87 1.50 24.40
N THR A 181 -12.15 1.45 24.75
CA THR A 181 -13.07 2.59 24.73
C THR A 181 -13.01 3.31 26.07
#